data_AF-A0A093XI80-F1
#
_entry.id   AF-A0A093XI80-F1
#
_cell.length_a   1.000
_cell.length_b   1.000
_cell.length_c   1.000
_cell.angle_alpha   90.00
_cell.angle_beta   90.00
_cell.angle_gamma   90.00
#
_symmetry.space_group_name_H-M   'P 1'
#
loop_
_entity.id
_entity.type
_entity.pdbx_description
1 polymer ?
#
loop_
_entity_poly.entity_id
_entity_poly.type
_entity_poly.pdbx_seq_one_letter_code
_entity_poly.pdbx_strand_id
1 'polypeptide(L)'
;MNLGTEHVSPIALTFSGQNAGAPYAPSPNHAVKLWEHPPNGQGIVALMALGILESLEEAGTIPAFKPEDHNTAPYLHAIIESLRIAFSDASWFVADPSAVRVPTSELLSREYLKTRAALFNPSKAVPVPTRGSPALNSCDTVYFAVTDKDGNAASFINSNYTGFGSAIVPEGCGFSLQNRAANFSLDSAHPNVLAPGKRPYHTIIPALTTNAKDGSLHSVLGVMGGFMQPQGHVQVLLNMRAFGLNPQQALDAPRVCIGAGMPDEGEVLDVTVYVEEGVDEKVVEGLRGLGHQ
;
A
#
# COMPACT_ATOMS: atom_id res chain seq x y z
N MET A 1 -21.89 -1.24 -26.09
CA MET A 1 -20.95 -1.14 -24.95
C MET A 1 -19.62 -0.66 -25.50
N ASN A 2 -19.17 0.54 -25.11
CA ASN A 2 -17.78 0.93 -25.32
C ASN A 2 -16.94 0.14 -24.31
N LEU A 3 -16.55 -1.09 -24.67
CA LEU A 3 -15.72 -2.00 -23.85
C LEU A 3 -14.23 -1.59 -23.87
N GLY A 4 -13.96 -0.29 -23.99
CA GLY A 4 -12.62 0.27 -24.14
C GLY A 4 -11.96 0.63 -22.80
N THR A 5 -10.71 1.09 -22.88
CA THR A 5 -9.98 1.70 -21.76
C THR A 5 -10.73 2.90 -21.20
N GLU A 6 -10.98 2.90 -19.89
CA GLU A 6 -11.52 4.05 -19.18
C GLU A 6 -10.39 5.01 -18.81
N HIS A 7 -10.53 6.28 -19.17
CA HIS A 7 -9.65 7.30 -18.65
C HIS A 7 -9.99 7.59 -17.20
N VAL A 8 -9.00 7.47 -16.33
CA VAL A 8 -9.12 7.84 -14.92
C VAL A 8 -8.02 8.81 -14.52
N SER A 9 -8.33 9.71 -13.59
CA SER A 9 -7.35 10.64 -13.03
C SER A 9 -6.60 9.97 -11.89
N PRO A 10 -5.25 10.02 -11.86
CA PRO A 10 -4.49 9.49 -10.73
C PRO A 10 -4.79 10.28 -9.46
N ILE A 11 -4.68 9.60 -8.32
CA ILE A 11 -4.74 10.21 -6.99
C ILE A 11 -3.32 10.32 -6.45
N ALA A 12 -3.11 11.21 -5.49
CA ALA A 12 -1.77 11.42 -4.95
C ALA A 12 -1.77 12.03 -3.56
N LEU A 13 -0.65 11.80 -2.86
CA LEU A 13 -0.27 12.47 -1.62
C LEU A 13 1.15 13.03 -1.80
N THR A 14 1.36 14.27 -1.35
CA THR A 14 2.72 14.79 -1.16
C THR A 14 3.21 14.37 0.22
N PHE A 15 4.25 13.54 0.26
CA PHE A 15 4.91 13.10 1.48
C PHE A 15 6.17 13.93 1.71
N SER A 16 6.26 14.56 2.89
CA SER A 16 7.39 15.40 3.33
C SER A 16 7.97 15.00 4.69
N GLY A 17 7.37 14.01 5.36
CA GLY A 17 7.83 13.46 6.63
C GLY A 17 9.14 12.66 6.55
N GLN A 18 9.58 12.23 7.72
CA GLN A 18 10.74 11.42 8.03
C GLN A 18 12.02 12.08 7.54
N ASN A 19 12.17 13.35 7.92
CA ASN A 19 13.19 14.27 7.41
C ASN A 19 14.26 14.64 8.46
N ALA A 20 14.17 14.16 9.70
CA ALA A 20 15.15 14.50 10.75
C ALA A 20 16.35 13.55 10.77
N GLY A 21 17.18 13.59 9.73
CA GLY A 21 18.44 12.87 9.72
C GLY A 21 19.17 12.93 8.39
N ALA A 22 19.64 14.11 7.98
CA ALA A 22 20.46 14.26 6.77
C ALA A 22 21.54 13.17 6.61
N PRO A 23 21.68 12.60 5.40
CA PRO A 23 23.02 12.33 4.89
C PRO A 23 23.54 13.54 4.10
N TYR A 24 22.66 14.33 3.47
CA TYR A 24 23.02 15.52 2.68
C TYR A 24 21.96 16.64 2.78
N ALA A 25 21.96 17.36 3.91
CA ALA A 25 21.20 18.59 4.20
C ALA A 25 19.65 18.53 4.05
N PRO A 26 18.90 19.41 4.75
CA PRO A 26 17.48 19.65 4.43
C PRO A 26 17.42 20.29 3.03
N SER A 27 17.44 19.47 2.00
CA SER A 27 17.27 19.90 0.64
C SER A 27 15.78 20.10 0.39
N PRO A 28 15.35 21.19 -0.28
CA PRO A 28 13.99 21.32 -0.80
C PRO A 28 13.59 20.21 -1.82
N ASN A 29 14.46 19.22 -2.04
CA ASN A 29 14.25 18.04 -2.89
C ASN A 29 13.85 16.76 -2.11
N HIS A 30 13.62 16.80 -0.79
CA HIS A 30 13.19 15.61 -0.01
C HIS A 30 11.73 15.22 -0.28
N ALA A 31 10.84 16.22 -0.33
CA ALA A 31 9.42 15.99 -0.48
C ALA A 31 9.09 15.44 -1.87
N VAL A 32 8.28 14.39 -1.89
CA VAL A 32 7.81 13.78 -3.14
C VAL A 32 6.32 13.56 -3.14
N LYS A 33 5.75 13.64 -4.32
CA LYS A 33 4.36 13.30 -4.58
C LYS A 33 4.30 11.86 -5.08
N LEU A 34 3.70 10.98 -4.29
CA LEU A 34 3.38 9.61 -4.68
C LEU A 34 2.05 9.63 -5.44
N TRP A 35 2.07 9.09 -6.65
CA TRP A 35 0.94 8.97 -7.55
C TRP A 35 0.51 7.52 -7.65
N GLU A 36 -0.79 7.31 -7.51
CA GLU A 36 -1.42 6.00 -7.48
C GLU A 36 -2.67 5.98 -8.36
N HIS A 37 -3.07 4.78 -8.77
CA HIS A 37 -4.35 4.59 -9.43
C HIS A 37 -5.51 4.88 -8.46
N PRO A 38 -6.60 5.54 -8.89
CA PRO A 38 -7.74 5.80 -8.02
C PRO A 38 -8.50 4.50 -7.69
N PRO A 39 -9.44 4.55 -6.73
CA PRO A 39 -10.46 3.51 -6.57
C PRO A 39 -11.10 3.18 -7.93
N ASN A 40 -11.41 1.92 -8.23
CA ASN A 40 -11.43 0.73 -7.37
C ASN A 40 -10.06 0.10 -7.02
N GLY A 41 -8.94 0.72 -7.39
CA GLY A 41 -7.60 0.29 -6.97
C GLY A 41 -7.30 0.56 -5.49
N GLN A 42 -6.34 -0.18 -4.93
CA GLN A 42 -5.92 -0.06 -3.54
C GLN A 42 -4.76 0.90 -3.26
N GLY A 43 -4.31 1.68 -4.25
CA GLY A 43 -3.14 2.55 -4.10
C GLY A 43 -3.34 3.62 -3.03
N ILE A 44 -4.60 3.98 -2.76
CA ILE A 44 -5.01 4.85 -1.67
C ILE A 44 -4.52 4.37 -0.29
N VAL A 45 -4.30 3.06 -0.09
CA VAL A 45 -3.76 2.51 1.18
C VAL A 45 -2.34 3.04 1.43
N ALA A 46 -1.48 3.03 0.40
CA ALA A 46 -0.12 3.53 0.52
C ALA A 46 -0.11 5.04 0.82
N LEU A 47 -1.00 5.79 0.15
CA LEU A 47 -1.18 7.22 0.40
C LEU A 47 -1.64 7.49 1.84
N MET A 48 -2.69 6.81 2.32
CA MET A 48 -3.19 6.99 3.69
C MET A 48 -2.12 6.63 4.73
N ALA A 49 -1.42 5.51 4.55
CA ALA A 49 -0.37 5.08 5.48
C ALA A 49 0.77 6.12 5.59
N LEU A 50 1.23 6.68 4.46
CA LEU A 50 2.26 7.73 4.46
C LEU A 50 1.77 9.02 5.15
N GLY A 51 0.53 9.43 4.91
CA GLY A 51 0.01 10.64 5.56
C GLY A 51 -0.35 10.43 7.04
N ILE A 52 -0.65 9.20 7.45
CA ILE A 52 -0.74 8.84 8.88
C ILE A 52 0.65 8.94 9.52
N LEU A 53 1.70 8.35 8.91
CA LEU A 53 3.08 8.46 9.40
C LEU A 53 3.54 9.92 9.53
N GLU A 54 3.27 10.74 8.53
CA GLU A 54 3.58 12.18 8.56
C GLU A 54 2.80 12.88 9.69
N SER A 55 1.53 12.54 9.89
CA SER A 55 0.72 13.11 10.99
C SER A 55 1.24 12.69 12.37
N LEU A 56 1.74 11.46 12.52
CA LEU A 56 2.33 10.96 13.77
C LEU A 56 3.62 11.70 14.12
N GLU A 57 4.45 11.97 13.12
CA GLU A 57 5.68 12.75 13.28
C GLU A 57 5.38 14.22 13.60
N GLU A 58 4.43 14.84 12.90
CA GLU A 58 3.97 16.21 13.19
C GLU A 58 3.47 16.36 14.64
N ALA A 59 2.81 15.31 15.15
CA ALA A 59 2.33 15.26 16.52
C ALA A 59 3.42 14.93 17.56
N GLY A 60 4.64 14.60 17.12
CA GLY A 60 5.74 14.15 17.99
C GLY A 60 5.50 12.77 18.63
N THR A 61 4.57 11.99 18.07
CA THR A 61 4.23 10.64 18.58
C THR A 61 5.26 9.61 18.13
N ILE A 62 5.82 9.79 16.94
CA ILE A 62 7.01 9.08 16.46
C ILE A 62 8.12 10.09 16.19
N PRO A 63 9.40 9.71 16.35
CA PRO A 63 10.48 10.55 15.89
C PRO A 63 10.51 10.57 14.37
N ALA A 64 11.28 11.50 13.79
CA ALA A 64 11.83 11.23 12.49
C ALA A 64 13.00 10.25 12.66
N PHE A 65 12.89 9.11 11.98
CA PHE A 65 13.85 8.02 12.07
C PHE A 65 15.18 8.40 11.42
N LYS A 66 16.27 7.94 12.03
CA LYS A 66 17.65 8.11 11.56
C LYS A 66 18.14 6.86 10.85
N PRO A 67 19.29 6.91 10.14
CA PRO A 67 19.85 5.72 9.50
C PRO A 67 19.95 4.48 10.40
N GLU A 68 20.31 4.66 11.67
CA GLU A 68 20.39 3.59 12.68
C GLU A 68 19.04 2.99 13.10
N ASP A 69 17.93 3.68 12.82
CA ASP A 69 16.58 3.24 13.16
C ASP A 69 15.96 2.33 12.09
N HIS A 70 16.65 2.12 10.95
CA HIS A 70 16.17 1.28 9.86
C HIS A 70 15.85 -0.13 10.35
N ASN A 71 14.62 -0.58 10.08
CA ASN A 71 14.11 -1.87 10.52
C ASN A 71 14.20 -2.13 12.04
N THR A 72 14.24 -1.10 12.87
CA THR A 72 14.07 -1.26 14.33
C THR A 72 12.61 -1.53 14.69
N ALA A 73 12.35 -2.10 15.87
CA ALA A 73 11.00 -2.41 16.32
C ALA A 73 10.07 -1.17 16.37
N PRO A 74 10.50 0.01 16.86
CA PRO A 74 9.66 1.22 16.82
C PRO A 74 9.32 1.68 15.40
N TYR A 75 10.29 1.61 14.48
CA TYR A 75 10.09 1.95 13.07
C TYR A 75 9.08 1.01 12.40
N LEU A 76 9.30 -0.30 12.53
CA LEU A 76 8.41 -1.31 11.95
C LEU A 76 7.01 -1.24 12.58
N HIS A 77 6.91 -1.01 13.88
CA HIS A 77 5.64 -0.81 14.57
C HIS A 77 4.84 0.37 13.99
N ALA A 78 5.49 1.51 13.75
CA ALA A 78 4.85 2.68 13.15
C ALA A 78 4.32 2.37 11.74
N ILE A 79 5.09 1.65 10.92
CA ILE A 79 4.67 1.22 9.58
C ILE A 79 3.49 0.24 9.65
N ILE A 80 3.60 -0.80 10.47
CA ILE A 80 2.60 -1.86 10.62
C ILE A 80 1.25 -1.24 11.03
N GLU A 81 1.23 -0.41 12.06
CA GLU A 81 -0.02 0.15 12.56
C GLU A 81 -0.62 1.18 11.59
N SER A 82 0.22 2.01 10.95
CA SER A 82 -0.26 2.95 9.92
C SER A 82 -0.90 2.24 8.74
N LEU A 83 -0.32 1.13 8.30
CA LEU A 83 -0.87 0.27 7.25
C LEU A 83 -2.16 -0.43 7.70
N ARG A 84 -2.23 -0.96 8.94
CA ARG A 84 -3.46 -1.57 9.48
C ARG A 84 -4.62 -0.57 9.49
N ILE A 85 -4.37 0.65 9.96
CA ILE A 85 -5.36 1.72 9.99
C ILE A 85 -5.83 2.05 8.56
N ALA A 86 -4.89 2.20 7.61
CA ALA A 86 -5.20 2.48 6.22
C ALA A 86 -5.97 1.33 5.53
N PHE A 87 -5.59 0.07 5.78
CA PHE A 87 -6.31 -1.10 5.25
C PHE A 87 -7.71 -1.23 5.84
N SER A 88 -7.91 -0.88 7.11
CA SER A 88 -9.24 -0.85 7.73
C SER A 88 -10.18 0.13 7.02
N ASP A 89 -9.69 1.28 6.57
CA ASP A 89 -10.52 2.23 5.83
C ASP A 89 -10.74 1.73 4.40
N ALA A 90 -9.70 1.21 3.75
CA ALA A 90 -9.78 0.72 2.38
C ALA A 90 -10.69 -0.50 2.22
N SER A 91 -10.72 -1.42 3.21
CA SER A 91 -11.57 -2.61 3.16
C SER A 91 -13.04 -2.27 3.00
N TRP A 92 -13.47 -1.15 3.60
CA TRP A 92 -14.85 -0.67 3.50
C TRP A 92 -15.08 0.28 2.33
N PHE A 93 -14.21 1.28 2.14
CA PHE A 93 -14.47 2.39 1.22
C PHE A 93 -14.02 2.13 -0.22
N VAL A 94 -13.02 1.29 -0.46
CA VAL A 94 -12.54 1.04 -1.83
C VAL A 94 -13.52 0.12 -2.56
N ALA A 95 -14.15 0.69 -3.57
CA ALA A 95 -15.11 0.03 -4.45
C ALA A 95 -15.12 0.74 -5.81
N ASP A 96 -15.94 0.26 -6.74
CA ASP A 96 -16.12 0.90 -8.04
C ASP A 96 -16.73 2.31 -7.94
N PRO A 97 -15.98 3.37 -8.28
CA PRO A 97 -16.51 4.74 -8.22
C PRO A 97 -17.62 5.00 -9.23
N SER A 98 -17.78 4.17 -10.27
CA SER A 98 -18.91 4.30 -11.21
C SER A 98 -20.21 3.72 -10.63
N ALA A 99 -20.13 2.95 -9.55
CA ALA A 99 -21.29 2.32 -8.91
C ALA A 99 -21.60 2.91 -7.53
N VAL A 100 -20.59 3.36 -6.78
CA VAL A 100 -20.75 3.92 -5.43
C VAL A 100 -19.84 5.15 -5.24
N ARG A 101 -20.24 6.07 -4.36
CA ARG A 101 -19.36 7.20 -3.99
C ARG A 101 -18.20 6.68 -3.13
N VAL A 102 -16.99 6.85 -3.61
CA VAL A 102 -15.76 6.64 -2.82
C VAL A 102 -15.23 8.01 -2.36
N PRO A 103 -15.12 8.28 -1.05
CA PRO A 103 -14.73 9.59 -0.52
C PRO A 103 -13.19 9.78 -0.54
N THR A 104 -12.57 9.61 -1.71
CA THR A 104 -11.11 9.61 -1.88
C THR A 104 -10.45 10.88 -1.35
N SER A 105 -11.02 12.05 -1.65
CA SER A 105 -10.48 13.34 -1.20
C SER A 105 -10.50 13.49 0.31
N GLU A 106 -11.57 13.00 0.94
CA GLU A 106 -11.78 13.06 2.38
C GLU A 106 -10.83 12.08 3.09
N LEU A 107 -10.67 10.86 2.57
CA LEU A 107 -9.74 9.86 3.08
C LEU A 107 -8.27 10.32 3.01
N LEU A 108 -7.93 11.17 2.03
CA LEU A 108 -6.58 11.75 1.88
C LEU A 108 -6.44 13.15 2.50
N SER A 109 -7.49 13.68 3.12
CA SER A 109 -7.42 15.00 3.75
C SER A 109 -6.53 14.97 4.99
N ARG A 110 -5.77 16.04 5.22
CA ARG A 110 -4.86 16.13 6.37
C ARG A 110 -5.63 16.04 7.69
N GLU A 111 -6.82 16.61 7.75
CA GLU A 111 -7.71 16.56 8.90
C GLU A 111 -8.11 15.12 9.21
N TYR A 112 -8.54 14.36 8.20
CA TYR A 112 -8.90 12.96 8.38
C TYR A 112 -7.70 12.11 8.81
N LEU A 113 -6.56 12.23 8.13
CA LEU A 113 -5.36 11.46 8.44
C LEU A 113 -4.85 11.72 9.86
N LYS A 114 -5.00 12.95 10.37
CA LYS A 114 -4.76 13.26 11.80
C LYS A 114 -5.71 12.51 12.74
N THR A 115 -7.00 12.40 12.41
CA THR A 115 -7.93 11.60 13.22
C THR A 115 -7.57 10.11 13.20
N ARG A 116 -7.07 9.59 12.09
CA ARG A 116 -6.64 8.20 11.95
C ARG A 116 -5.34 7.95 12.70
N ALA A 117 -4.38 8.87 12.64
CA ALA A 117 -3.14 8.83 13.39
C ALA A 117 -3.36 8.77 14.92
N ALA A 118 -4.42 9.38 15.44
CA ALA A 118 -4.77 9.31 16.86
C ALA A 118 -5.13 7.89 17.36
N LEU A 119 -5.34 6.92 16.46
CA LEU A 119 -5.54 5.52 16.82
C LEU A 119 -4.23 4.80 17.15
N PHE A 120 -3.10 5.29 16.66
CA PHE A 120 -1.79 4.70 16.90
C PHE A 120 -1.42 4.76 18.39
N ASN A 121 -0.86 3.68 18.91
CA ASN A 121 -0.30 3.63 20.26
C ASN A 121 1.16 3.19 20.19
N PRO A 122 2.14 4.05 20.57
CA PRO A 122 3.57 3.75 20.43
C PRO A 122 4.06 2.57 21.29
N SER A 123 3.29 2.18 22.31
CA SER A 123 3.66 1.15 23.27
C SER A 123 2.86 -0.13 23.12
N LYS A 124 1.89 -0.17 22.18
CA LYS A 124 1.00 -1.33 22.03
C LYS A 124 0.35 -1.39 20.66
N ALA A 125 0.36 -2.56 20.03
CA ALA A 125 -0.46 -2.90 18.88
C ALA A 125 -1.95 -2.72 19.21
N VAL A 126 -2.66 -2.03 18.32
CA VAL A 126 -4.09 -1.77 18.44
C VAL A 126 -4.84 -3.02 17.97
N PRO A 127 -5.89 -3.47 18.69
CA PRO A 127 -6.76 -4.54 18.19
C PRO A 127 -7.31 -4.16 16.81
N VAL A 128 -7.16 -5.07 15.86
CA VAL A 128 -7.60 -4.85 14.48
C VAL A 128 -9.13 -4.71 14.44
N PRO A 129 -9.70 -3.69 13.75
CA PRO A 129 -11.13 -3.63 13.50
C PRO A 129 -11.63 -4.83 12.68
N THR A 130 -12.64 -5.53 13.20
CA THR A 130 -13.17 -6.79 12.67
C THR A 130 -14.09 -6.58 11.47
N ARG A 131 -13.60 -6.62 10.22
CA ARG A 131 -14.43 -6.86 9.01
C ARG A 131 -13.68 -7.56 7.86
N GLY A 132 -14.23 -8.74 7.48
CA GLY A 132 -13.85 -9.75 6.46
C GLY A 132 -13.60 -9.31 5.00
N SER A 133 -12.64 -9.95 4.30
CA SER A 133 -12.30 -9.87 2.87
C SER A 133 -11.45 -11.11 2.51
N PRO A 134 -11.99 -12.04 1.70
CA PRO A 134 -11.52 -13.44 1.56
C PRO A 134 -10.34 -13.66 0.59
N ALA A 135 -9.47 -12.67 0.40
CA ALA A 135 -8.72 -12.51 -0.85
C ALA A 135 -7.20 -12.75 -0.74
N LEU A 136 -6.74 -13.72 0.05
CA LEU A 136 -5.35 -13.80 0.51
C LEU A 136 -4.87 -15.24 0.55
N ASN A 137 -4.05 -15.66 -0.42
CA ASN A 137 -3.19 -16.85 -0.27
C ASN A 137 -2.14 -17.05 -1.38
N SER A 138 -2.17 -16.28 -2.46
CA SER A 138 -1.04 -16.12 -3.39
C SER A 138 -1.46 -15.11 -4.45
N CYS A 139 -0.52 -14.29 -4.93
CA CYS A 139 -0.82 -13.35 -6.00
C CYS A 139 0.38 -13.23 -6.93
N ASP A 140 0.35 -14.00 -8.01
CA ASP A 140 1.23 -13.85 -9.15
C ASP A 140 0.76 -12.66 -9.98
N THR A 141 1.52 -11.57 -9.87
CA THR A 141 1.33 -10.33 -10.61
C THR A 141 2.59 -10.11 -11.42
N VAL A 142 2.50 -9.47 -12.58
CA VAL A 142 3.68 -9.01 -13.31
C VAL A 142 3.70 -7.49 -13.23
N TYR A 143 4.84 -6.96 -12.80
CA TYR A 143 5.14 -5.53 -12.81
C TYR A 143 6.36 -5.28 -13.71
N PHE A 144 6.34 -4.18 -14.44
CA PHE A 144 7.54 -3.65 -15.06
C PHE A 144 7.51 -2.12 -15.11
N ALA A 145 8.71 -1.54 -15.05
CA ALA A 145 8.94 -0.11 -15.18
C ALA A 145 9.76 0.16 -16.44
N VAL A 146 9.42 1.21 -17.18
CA VAL A 146 10.18 1.68 -18.33
C VAL A 146 10.46 3.17 -18.16
N THR A 147 11.68 3.58 -18.46
CA THR A 147 12.08 4.98 -18.65
C THR A 147 12.92 5.08 -19.91
N ASP A 148 12.79 6.17 -20.66
CA ASP A 148 13.61 6.40 -21.85
C ASP A 148 14.46 7.68 -21.77
N LYS A 149 15.31 7.88 -22.77
CA LYS A 149 16.22 9.03 -22.88
C LYS A 149 15.51 10.37 -23.08
N ASP A 150 14.23 10.35 -23.48
CA ASP A 150 13.43 11.54 -23.76
C ASP A 150 12.62 11.97 -22.52
N GLY A 151 12.77 11.24 -21.41
CA GLY A 151 12.13 11.53 -20.14
C GLY A 151 10.74 10.92 -20.00
N ASN A 152 10.33 10.02 -20.91
CA ASN A 152 9.08 9.28 -20.75
C ASN A 152 9.25 8.20 -19.69
N ALA A 153 8.16 7.87 -19.01
CA ALA A 153 8.10 6.79 -18.05
C ALA A 153 6.77 6.04 -18.08
N ALA A 154 6.81 4.75 -17.82
CA ALA A 154 5.64 3.89 -17.67
C ALA A 154 5.82 2.98 -16.45
N SER A 155 4.87 3.09 -15.52
CA SER A 155 4.66 2.11 -14.45
C SER A 155 3.53 1.20 -14.88
N PHE A 156 3.83 -0.06 -15.18
CA PHE A 156 2.84 -0.99 -15.74
C PHE A 156 2.72 -2.24 -14.89
N ILE A 157 1.47 -2.64 -14.64
CA ILE A 157 1.16 -3.82 -13.85
C ILE A 157 -0.04 -4.55 -14.45
N ASN A 158 0.04 -5.86 -14.53
CA ASN A 158 -1.05 -6.71 -14.98
C ASN A 158 -1.07 -8.04 -14.22
N SER A 159 -2.25 -8.63 -14.07
CA SER A 159 -2.42 -9.86 -13.30
C SER A 159 -3.76 -10.53 -13.60
N ASN A 160 -3.76 -11.86 -13.61
CA ASN A 160 -4.96 -12.69 -13.62
C ASN A 160 -5.62 -12.85 -12.25
N TYR A 161 -5.16 -12.08 -11.26
CA TYR A 161 -5.42 -12.18 -9.83
C TYR A 161 -4.62 -13.28 -9.12
N THR A 162 -5.09 -14.53 -9.13
CA THR A 162 -4.34 -15.64 -8.52
C THR A 162 -3.75 -16.53 -9.63
N GLY A 163 -2.42 -16.65 -9.74
CA GLY A 163 -1.77 -17.56 -10.69
C GLY A 163 -2.35 -17.52 -12.11
N PHE A 164 -2.83 -18.66 -12.60
CA PHE A 164 -3.51 -18.80 -13.90
C PHE A 164 -4.95 -18.25 -13.94
N GLY A 165 -5.37 -17.46 -12.96
CA GLY A 165 -6.73 -16.92 -12.86
C GLY A 165 -7.76 -18.00 -12.53
N SER A 166 -8.82 -18.08 -13.32
CA SER A 166 -9.86 -19.11 -13.17
C SER A 166 -9.46 -20.47 -13.74
N ALA A 167 -8.30 -20.57 -14.40
CA ALA A 167 -7.87 -21.71 -15.20
C ALA A 167 -8.82 -22.07 -16.36
N ILE A 168 -9.84 -21.25 -16.64
CA ILE A 168 -10.69 -21.39 -17.82
C ILE A 168 -9.93 -20.84 -19.02
N VAL A 169 -9.68 -21.71 -20.01
CA VAL A 169 -9.01 -21.36 -21.27
C VAL A 169 -10.04 -21.38 -22.40
N PRO A 170 -10.34 -20.23 -23.02
CA PRO A 170 -11.21 -20.20 -24.20
C PRO A 170 -10.61 -21.04 -25.34
N GLU A 171 -11.46 -21.79 -26.03
CA GLU A 171 -11.04 -22.71 -27.08
C GLU A 171 -10.22 -21.99 -28.17
N GLY A 172 -9.02 -22.50 -28.46
CA GLY A 172 -8.12 -21.94 -29.48
C GLY A 172 -7.38 -20.66 -29.09
N CYS A 173 -7.58 -20.10 -27.90
CA CYS A 173 -7.01 -18.79 -27.52
C CYS A 173 -5.64 -18.85 -26.83
N GLY A 174 -5.30 -19.95 -26.16
CA GLY A 174 -3.98 -20.12 -25.53
C GLY A 174 -3.71 -19.22 -24.30
N PHE A 175 -4.73 -18.58 -23.73
CA PHE A 175 -4.65 -17.81 -22.48
C PHE A 175 -5.77 -18.19 -21.52
N SER A 176 -5.54 -18.03 -20.22
CA SER A 176 -6.57 -18.23 -19.20
C SER A 176 -7.31 -16.94 -18.84
N LEU A 177 -8.57 -17.06 -18.42
CA LEU A 177 -9.38 -15.95 -17.93
C LEU A 177 -9.03 -15.62 -16.47
N GLN A 178 -8.97 -14.34 -16.13
CA GLN A 178 -8.78 -13.90 -14.74
C GLN A 178 -9.90 -14.39 -13.80
N ASN A 179 -9.61 -14.48 -12.50
CA ASN A 179 -10.62 -14.73 -11.45
C ASN A 179 -10.80 -13.54 -10.49
N ARG A 180 -10.51 -12.32 -10.96
CA ARG A 180 -10.55 -11.06 -10.19
C ARG A 180 -11.88 -10.80 -9.46
N ALA A 181 -12.99 -11.33 -9.96
CA ALA A 181 -14.30 -11.22 -9.32
C ALA A 181 -14.36 -11.82 -7.90
N ALA A 182 -13.40 -12.67 -7.53
CA ALA A 182 -13.25 -13.17 -6.16
C ALA A 182 -13.02 -12.05 -5.12
N ASN A 183 -12.61 -10.85 -5.54
CA ASN A 183 -12.49 -9.69 -4.67
C ASN A 183 -13.84 -9.00 -4.35
N PHE A 184 -14.97 -9.43 -4.91
CA PHE A 184 -16.27 -8.90 -4.50
C PHE A 184 -16.66 -9.40 -3.11
N SER A 185 -17.33 -8.53 -2.34
CA SER A 185 -18.07 -8.96 -1.17
C SER A 185 -19.39 -9.61 -1.58
N LEU A 186 -19.83 -10.60 -0.80
CA LEU A 186 -21.18 -11.20 -0.89
C LEU A 186 -22.13 -10.59 0.15
N ASP A 187 -21.64 -9.73 1.03
CA ASP A 187 -22.49 -8.96 1.93
C ASP A 187 -23.21 -7.85 1.15
N SER A 188 -24.54 -7.93 1.11
CA SER A 188 -25.42 -6.95 0.48
C SER A 188 -25.26 -5.51 0.97
N ALA A 189 -24.77 -5.31 2.20
CA ALA A 189 -24.54 -3.99 2.78
C ALA A 189 -23.16 -3.41 2.41
N HIS A 190 -22.26 -4.21 1.85
CA HIS A 190 -20.88 -3.80 1.59
C HIS A 190 -20.77 -2.94 0.32
N PRO A 191 -20.05 -1.79 0.34
CA PRO A 191 -19.88 -0.95 -0.85
C PRO A 191 -19.25 -1.68 -2.05
N ASN A 192 -18.41 -2.69 -1.81
CA ASN A 192 -17.83 -3.59 -2.81
C ASN A 192 -18.66 -4.89 -3.02
N VAL A 193 -19.98 -4.87 -2.82
CA VAL A 193 -20.87 -6.00 -3.15
C VAL A 193 -20.85 -6.32 -4.64
N LEU A 194 -20.92 -7.61 -5.00
CA LEU A 194 -21.06 -8.10 -6.38
C LEU A 194 -22.28 -7.47 -7.08
N ALA A 195 -22.07 -6.86 -8.25
CA ALA A 195 -23.14 -6.32 -9.07
C ALA A 195 -22.79 -6.37 -10.58
N PRO A 196 -23.78 -6.46 -11.49
CA PRO A 196 -23.55 -6.44 -12.93
C PRO A 196 -22.86 -5.15 -13.38
N GLY A 197 -21.84 -5.27 -14.24
CA GLY A 197 -21.12 -4.13 -14.81
C GLY A 197 -20.22 -3.36 -13.82
N LYS A 198 -20.17 -3.79 -12.56
CA LYS A 198 -19.30 -3.23 -11.52
C LYS A 198 -17.93 -3.89 -11.57
N ARG A 199 -16.89 -3.16 -11.17
CA ARG A 199 -15.52 -3.64 -11.01
C ARG A 199 -15.25 -3.97 -9.53
N PRO A 200 -14.62 -5.11 -9.22
CA PRO A 200 -14.29 -5.48 -7.84
C PRO A 200 -13.13 -4.63 -7.31
N TYR A 201 -12.98 -4.53 -5.99
CA TYR A 201 -11.74 -4.05 -5.36
C TYR A 201 -10.50 -4.61 -6.07
N HIS A 202 -9.59 -3.75 -6.49
CA HIS A 202 -8.48 -4.11 -7.36
C HIS A 202 -7.14 -4.03 -6.63
N THR A 203 -6.40 -5.15 -6.62
CA THR A 203 -5.14 -5.21 -5.87
C THR A 203 -3.93 -4.65 -6.63
N ILE A 204 -3.92 -4.69 -7.95
CA ILE A 204 -2.77 -4.18 -8.71
C ILE A 204 -2.68 -2.66 -8.71
N ILE A 205 -1.53 -2.14 -8.31
CA ILE A 205 -1.26 -0.71 -8.18
C ILE A 205 0.07 -0.35 -8.84
N PRO A 206 0.07 0.31 -10.01
CA PRO A 206 1.27 0.93 -10.54
C PRO A 206 1.47 2.30 -9.90
N ALA A 207 2.70 2.61 -9.50
CA ALA A 207 3.01 3.88 -8.87
C ALA A 207 4.13 4.66 -9.56
N LEU A 208 4.07 5.99 -9.39
CA LEU A 208 5.11 6.91 -9.81
C LEU A 208 5.35 7.90 -8.66
N THR A 209 6.58 8.39 -8.52
CA THR A 209 6.87 9.54 -7.67
C THR A 209 7.43 10.68 -8.48
N THR A 210 6.99 11.89 -8.17
CA THR A 210 7.55 13.14 -8.73
C THR A 210 8.10 14.00 -7.60
N ASN A 211 9.15 14.75 -7.87
CA ASN A 211 9.67 15.75 -6.93
C ASN A 211 8.58 16.80 -6.65
N ALA A 212 8.27 17.07 -5.38
CA ALA A 212 7.18 17.99 -5.03
C ALA A 212 7.49 19.45 -5.45
N LYS A 213 8.78 19.78 -5.53
CA LYS A 213 9.28 21.13 -5.85
C LYS A 213 9.01 21.56 -7.30
N ASP A 214 9.24 20.67 -8.25
CA ASP A 214 9.24 21.02 -9.68
C ASP A 214 8.41 20.05 -10.55
N GLY A 215 7.83 19.01 -9.95
CA GLY A 215 7.02 18.01 -10.65
C GLY A 215 7.83 17.07 -11.53
N SER A 216 9.17 17.14 -11.52
CA SER A 216 10.02 16.24 -12.31
C SER A 216 9.86 14.80 -11.83
N LEU A 217 9.94 13.84 -12.77
CA LEU A 217 9.91 12.41 -12.45
C LEU A 217 11.06 12.07 -11.50
N HIS A 218 10.73 11.45 -10.37
CA HIS A 218 11.73 10.94 -9.44
C HIS A 218 11.95 9.44 -9.61
N SER A 219 10.89 8.64 -9.45
CA SER A 219 10.98 7.18 -9.61
C SER A 219 9.71 6.58 -10.19
N VAL A 220 9.90 5.51 -10.94
CA VAL A 220 8.85 4.57 -11.33
C VAL A 220 8.97 3.38 -10.38
N LEU A 221 7.93 3.07 -9.62
CA LEU A 221 7.99 2.00 -8.63
C LEU A 221 6.75 1.11 -8.66
N GLY A 222 6.97 -0.14 -8.28
CA GLY A 222 5.95 -1.15 -8.12
C GLY A 222 6.52 -2.29 -7.30
N VAL A 223 5.72 -2.80 -6.36
CA VAL A 223 6.03 -4.02 -5.61
C VAL A 223 4.91 -5.00 -5.89
N MET A 224 5.23 -6.22 -6.29
CA MET A 224 4.24 -7.25 -6.61
C MET A 224 3.70 -7.95 -5.34
N GLY A 225 2.56 -8.64 -5.48
CA GLY A 225 2.07 -9.56 -4.43
C GLY A 225 0.74 -9.16 -3.77
N GLY A 226 -0.31 -8.88 -4.56
CA GLY A 226 -1.67 -8.72 -3.99
C GLY A 226 -1.78 -7.61 -2.95
N PHE A 227 -2.09 -7.94 -1.70
CA PHE A 227 -2.18 -6.96 -0.60
C PHE A 227 -0.81 -6.54 -0.03
N MET A 228 0.29 -7.16 -0.48
CA MET A 228 1.64 -6.67 -0.20
C MET A 228 1.94 -5.38 -0.96
N GLN A 229 1.28 -5.11 -2.10
CA GLN A 229 1.68 -4.00 -2.97
C GLN A 229 1.69 -2.63 -2.27
N PRO A 230 0.63 -2.20 -1.54
CA PRO A 230 0.68 -0.93 -0.82
C PRO A 230 1.75 -0.90 0.29
N GLN A 231 1.93 -2.03 0.98
CA GLN A 231 2.91 -2.19 2.06
C GLN A 231 4.33 -2.05 1.52
N GLY A 232 4.59 -2.66 0.35
CA GLY A 232 5.84 -2.56 -0.37
C GLY A 232 6.08 -1.15 -0.91
N HIS A 233 5.07 -0.47 -1.44
CA HIS A 233 5.19 0.92 -1.90
C HIS A 233 5.63 1.85 -0.76
N VAL A 234 5.01 1.72 0.42
CA VAL A 234 5.39 2.49 1.62
C VAL A 234 6.82 2.18 2.03
N GLN A 235 7.18 0.90 2.19
CA GLN A 235 8.51 0.49 2.64
C GLN A 235 9.61 0.91 1.66
N VAL A 236 9.43 0.69 0.36
CA VAL A 236 10.41 1.09 -0.68
C VAL A 236 10.55 2.61 -0.74
N LEU A 237 9.45 3.37 -0.62
CA LEU A 237 9.53 4.82 -0.60
C LEU A 237 10.27 5.33 0.65
N LEU A 238 9.96 4.80 1.83
CA LEU A 238 10.65 5.17 3.08
C LEU A 238 12.12 4.77 3.07
N ASN A 239 12.46 3.59 2.53
CA ASN A 239 13.85 3.16 2.33
C ASN A 239 14.65 4.21 1.54
N MET A 240 14.09 4.73 0.44
CA MET A 240 14.74 5.78 -0.35
C MET A 240 14.72 7.15 0.34
N ARG A 241 13.62 7.50 1.02
CA ARG A 241 13.41 8.85 1.57
C ARG A 241 13.95 9.04 2.97
N ALA A 242 13.51 8.21 3.90
CA ALA A 242 13.92 8.31 5.30
C ALA A 242 15.37 7.84 5.50
N PHE A 243 15.81 6.82 4.76
CA PHE A 243 17.11 6.17 4.97
C PHE A 243 18.14 6.41 3.86
N GLY A 244 17.77 7.13 2.79
CA GLY A 244 18.69 7.49 1.71
C GLY A 244 19.22 6.31 0.90
N LEU A 245 18.52 5.16 0.93
CA LEU A 245 18.91 3.99 0.17
C LEU A 245 18.72 4.22 -1.33
N ASN A 246 19.66 3.73 -2.14
CA ASN A 246 19.49 3.74 -3.59
C ASN A 246 18.41 2.73 -4.03
N PRO A 247 17.93 2.75 -5.30
CA PRO A 247 16.84 1.88 -5.74
C PRO A 247 17.08 0.38 -5.51
N GLN A 248 18.30 -0.11 -5.70
CA GLN A 248 18.63 -1.52 -5.47
C GLN A 248 18.62 -1.84 -3.98
N GLN A 249 19.28 -1.01 -3.16
CA GLN A 249 19.29 -1.18 -1.70
C GLN A 249 17.88 -1.12 -1.10
N ALA A 250 17.02 -0.24 -1.61
CA ALA A 250 15.63 -0.12 -1.17
C ALA A 250 14.80 -1.36 -1.50
N LEU A 251 15.16 -2.09 -2.56
CA LEU A 251 14.53 -3.35 -2.95
C LEU A 251 15.13 -4.56 -2.23
N ASP A 252 16.42 -4.54 -1.92
CA ASP A 252 17.13 -5.62 -1.21
C ASP A 252 16.85 -5.62 0.29
N ALA A 253 16.44 -4.48 0.85
CA ALA A 253 16.14 -4.34 2.27
C ALA A 253 15.03 -5.31 2.72
N PRO A 254 15.21 -6.05 3.83
CA PRO A 254 14.20 -6.95 4.37
C PRO A 254 12.89 -6.20 4.68
N ARG A 255 11.76 -6.84 4.35
CA ARG A 255 10.41 -6.27 4.50
C ARG A 255 9.62 -6.96 5.60
N VAL A 256 8.60 -6.24 6.07
CA VAL A 256 7.47 -6.79 6.80
C VAL A 256 6.22 -6.81 5.92
N CYS A 257 5.34 -7.75 6.18
CA CYS A 257 4.03 -7.86 5.56
C CYS A 257 3.01 -8.19 6.65
N ILE A 258 2.04 -7.30 6.84
CA ILE A 258 0.89 -7.58 7.69
C ILE A 258 0.17 -8.77 7.08
N GLY A 259 0.08 -9.83 7.89
CA GLY A 259 -0.69 -11.00 7.56
C GLY A 259 -2.13 -10.59 7.40
N ALA A 260 -2.64 -10.87 6.23
CA ALA A 260 -4.05 -10.71 5.99
C ALA A 260 -4.63 -12.12 6.10
N GLY A 261 -5.51 -12.32 7.09
CA GLY A 261 -5.79 -13.61 7.72
C GLY A 261 -6.07 -14.76 6.75
N MET A 262 -5.69 -15.96 7.17
CA MET A 262 -6.07 -17.19 6.47
C MET A 262 -7.61 -17.32 6.47
N PRO A 263 -8.22 -17.74 5.35
CA PRO A 263 -9.68 -17.74 5.17
C PRO A 263 -10.48 -18.67 6.09
N ASP A 264 -9.85 -19.43 6.99
CA ASP A 264 -10.55 -20.40 7.84
C ASP A 264 -11.37 -19.75 8.98
N GLU A 265 -11.11 -18.48 9.36
CA GLU A 265 -11.74 -17.85 10.54
C GLU A 265 -12.29 -16.42 10.34
N GLY A 266 -12.54 -15.97 9.11
CA GLY A 266 -13.36 -14.78 8.87
C GLY A 266 -12.77 -13.41 9.27
N GLU A 267 -11.54 -13.35 9.78
CA GLU A 267 -10.81 -12.10 10.06
C GLU A 267 -9.77 -11.79 8.96
N VAL A 268 -9.73 -10.54 8.49
CA VAL A 268 -8.96 -10.08 7.29
C VAL A 268 -7.56 -9.66 7.60
N LEU A 269 -7.37 -9.18 8.80
CA LEU A 269 -6.17 -8.55 9.26
C LEU A 269 -5.91 -9.28 10.55
N ASP A 270 -5.00 -10.22 10.47
CA ASP A 270 -4.54 -10.89 11.66
C ASP A 270 -3.55 -9.95 12.36
N VAL A 271 -3.41 -10.09 13.67
CA VAL A 271 -2.30 -9.50 14.41
C VAL A 271 -0.95 -10.08 13.97
N THR A 272 -0.96 -11.16 13.17
CA THR A 272 0.19 -11.76 12.50
C THR A 272 0.90 -10.79 11.56
N VAL A 273 2.22 -10.68 11.71
CA VAL A 273 3.12 -9.95 10.82
C VAL A 273 4.20 -10.90 10.31
N TYR A 274 4.25 -11.09 9.01
CA TYR A 274 5.33 -11.82 8.35
C TYR A 274 6.55 -10.92 8.21
N VAL A 275 7.72 -11.46 8.54
CA VAL A 275 8.99 -10.73 8.50
C VAL A 275 9.97 -11.54 7.66
N GLU A 276 10.65 -10.89 6.72
CA GLU A 276 11.66 -11.56 5.88
C GLU A 276 12.92 -11.93 6.70
N GLU A 277 13.61 -12.97 6.23
CA GLU A 277 14.96 -13.30 6.72
C GLU A 277 15.89 -12.08 6.56
N GLY A 278 16.66 -11.76 7.60
CA GLY A 278 17.53 -10.60 7.64
C GLY A 278 17.10 -9.50 8.63
N VAL A 279 15.87 -9.57 9.16
CA VAL A 279 15.49 -8.78 10.34
C VAL A 279 16.00 -9.47 11.60
N ASP A 280 16.68 -8.73 12.49
CA ASP A 280 17.24 -9.25 13.75
C ASP A 280 16.13 -9.80 14.65
N GLU A 281 16.34 -10.97 15.27
CA GLU A 281 15.37 -11.58 16.19
C GLU A 281 14.98 -10.64 17.33
N LYS A 282 15.90 -9.78 17.80
CA LYS A 282 15.59 -8.77 18.84
C LYS A 282 14.53 -7.77 18.39
N VAL A 283 14.48 -7.47 17.10
CA VAL A 283 13.43 -6.62 16.52
C VAL A 283 12.10 -7.36 16.56
N VAL A 284 12.09 -8.65 16.19
CA VAL A 284 10.89 -9.50 16.25
C VAL A 284 10.39 -9.63 17.68
N GLU A 285 11.28 -9.87 18.66
CA GLU A 285 10.95 -9.88 20.08
C GLU A 285 10.40 -8.53 20.55
N GLY A 286 10.97 -7.42 20.07
CA GLY A 286 10.45 -6.07 20.34
C GLY A 286 9.03 -5.87 19.81
N LEU A 287 8.73 -6.34 18.60
CA LEU A 287 7.38 -6.32 18.02
C LEU A 287 6.41 -7.19 18.82
N ARG A 288 6.83 -8.40 19.23
CA ARG A 288 6.03 -9.26 20.12
C ARG A 288 5.75 -8.59 21.46
N GLY A 289 6.74 -7.88 22.03
CA GLY A 289 6.59 -7.10 23.25
C GLY A 289 5.58 -5.95 23.13
N LEU A 290 5.42 -5.41 21.92
CA LEU A 290 4.38 -4.42 21.58
C LEU A 290 3.02 -5.09 21.30
N GLY A 291 2.93 -6.41 21.18
CA GLY A 291 1.69 -7.16 20.99
C GLY A 291 1.39 -7.59 19.56
N HIS A 292 2.37 -7.51 18.65
CA HIS A 292 2.27 -8.15 17.33
C HIS A 292 2.46 -9.66 17.44
N GLN A 293 1.82 -10.44 16.56
CA GLN A 293 2.03 -11.88 16.44
C GLN A 293 3.03 -12.19 15.32
#